data_AF-A0A5N0GYE0-F1
#
_entry.id   AF-A0A5N0GYE0-F1
#
_cell.length_a   1.000
_cell.length_b   1.000
_cell.length_c   1.000
_cell.angle_alpha   90.00
_cell.angle_beta   90.00
_cell.angle_gamma   90.00
#
_symmetry.space_group_name_H-M   'P 1'
#
loop_
_entity.id
_entity.type
_entity.pdbx_description
1 polymer ?
#
loop_
_entity_poly.entity_id
_entity_poly.type
_entity_poly.pdbx_seq_one_letter_code
_entity_poly.pdbx_strand_id
1 'polypeptide(L)' 'DTFVDEPNVPPELLGLDNVVLLPHVGSATARTRRAMALLALRNLDSYLETGTLVTPVLPPRRRRR' A
#
# COMPACT_ATOMS: atom_id res chain seq x y z
N ASP A 1 -11.08 -1.48 -6.50
CA ASP A 1 -9.80 -2.13 -6.20
C ASP A 1 -9.60 -2.29 -4.70
N THR A 2 -10.00 -1.32 -3.88
CA THR A 2 -10.02 -1.45 -2.43
C THR A 2 -11.44 -1.55 -1.88
N PHE A 3 -11.59 -2.14 -0.70
CA PHE A 3 -12.85 -2.22 0.07
C PHE A 3 -12.64 -1.72 1.51
N VAL A 4 -13.73 -1.44 2.22
CA VAL A 4 -13.67 -0.93 3.61
C VAL A 4 -13.17 -2.01 4.59
N ASP A 5 -13.61 -3.25 4.41
CA ASP A 5 -13.29 -4.38 5.28
C ASP A 5 -12.71 -5.54 4.45
N GLU A 6 -11.52 -5.35 3.88
CA GLU A 6 -10.90 -6.37 3.03
C GLU A 6 -10.56 -7.66 3.82
N PRO A 7 -10.78 -8.85 3.22
CA PRO A 7 -11.17 -9.10 1.84
C PRO A 7 -12.69 -9.14 1.61
N ASN A 8 -13.51 -8.78 2.60
CA ASN A 8 -14.98 -8.83 2.52
C ASN A 8 -15.50 -7.74 1.59
N VAL A 9 -16.29 -8.15 0.60
CA VAL A 9 -16.95 -7.26 -0.36
C VAL A 9 -18.43 -7.14 0.03
N PRO A 10 -18.99 -5.91 0.09
CA PRO A 10 -20.43 -5.72 0.29
C PRO A 10 -21.25 -6.53 -0.74
N PRO A 11 -22.18 -7.40 -0.31
CA PRO A 11 -22.95 -8.26 -1.22
C PRO A 11 -23.73 -7.49 -2.29
N GLU A 12 -24.17 -6.28 -1.97
CA GLU A 12 -24.91 -5.41 -2.88
C GLU A 12 -24.07 -5.05 -4.11
N LEU A 13 -22.75 -4.91 -3.96
CA LEU A 13 -21.85 -4.60 -5.08
C LEU A 13 -21.63 -5.79 -6.01
N LEU A 14 -21.73 -7.02 -5.52
CA LEU A 14 -21.58 -8.23 -6.32
C LEU A 14 -22.74 -8.44 -7.30
N GLY A 15 -23.92 -7.89 -6.99
CA GLY A 15 -25.13 -8.02 -7.81
C GLY A 15 -25.32 -6.93 -8.87
N LEU A 16 -24.40 -5.98 -9.00
CA LEU A 16 -24.52 -4.86 -9.94
C LEU A 16 -23.84 -5.19 -11.28
N ASP A 17 -24.63 -5.22 -12.36
CA ASP A 17 -24.14 -5.48 -13.72
C ASP A 17 -23.27 -4.35 -14.31
N ASN A 18 -23.24 -3.19 -13.65
CA ASN A 18 -22.54 -1.98 -14.09
C ASN A 18 -21.29 -1.67 -13.26
N VAL A 19 -20.79 -2.63 -12.47
CA VAL A 19 -19.62 -2.45 -11.59
C VAL A 19 -18.55 -3.50 -11.88
N VAL A 20 -17.29 -3.06 -11.88
CA VAL A 20 -16.12 -3.96 -11.94
C VAL A 20 -15.40 -3.95 -10.60
N LEU A 21 -15.19 -5.13 -10.04
CA LEU A 21 -14.54 -5.35 -8.75
C LEU A 21 -13.18 -6.01 -8.96
N LEU A 22 -12.18 -5.54 -8.22
CA LEU A 22 -10.80 -6.02 -8.31
C LEU A 22 -10.26 -6.27 -6.89
N PRO A 23 -9.53 -7.37 -6.64
CA PRO A 23 -9.08 -7.77 -5.30
C PRO A 23 -7.74 -7.13 -4.93
N HIS A 24 -7.71 -5.80 -4.77
CA HIS A 24 -6.53 -5.03 -4.35
C HIS A 24 -5.27 -5.30 -5.19
N VAL A 25 -5.43 -5.19 -6.51
CA VAL A 25 -4.38 -5.51 -7.49
C VAL A 25 -3.71 -4.30 -8.11
N GLY A 26 -3.97 -3.08 -7.64
CA GLY A 26 -3.42 -1.84 -8.21
C GLY A 26 -1.89 -1.83 -8.35
N SER A 27 -1.15 -2.49 -7.46
CA SER A 27 0.31 -2.63 -7.53
C SER A 27 0.80 -4.03 -7.93
N ALA A 28 -0.11 -4.97 -8.20
CA ALA A 28 0.16 -6.41 -8.22
C ALA A 28 0.79 -6.93 -9.53
N THR A 29 1.70 -6.17 -10.14
CA THR A 29 2.59 -6.72 -11.19
C THR A 29 3.87 -7.27 -10.56
N ALA A 30 4.44 -8.33 -11.15
CA ALA A 30 5.70 -8.89 -10.67
C ALA A 30 6.83 -7.84 -10.60
N ARG A 31 6.90 -6.97 -11.61
CA ARG A 31 7.87 -5.87 -11.67
C ARG A 31 7.68 -4.87 -10.52
N THR A 32 6.46 -4.38 -10.32
CA THR A 32 6.16 -3.38 -9.28
C THR A 32 6.36 -3.96 -7.88
N ARG A 33 5.84 -5.18 -7.61
CA ARG A 33 6.01 -5.85 -6.31
C ARG A 33 7.48 -6.13 -5.99
N ARG A 34 8.30 -6.51 -6.98
CA ARG A 34 9.75 -6.65 -6.82
C ARG A 34 10.42 -5.32 -6.47
N ALA A 35 10.08 -4.24 -7.18
CA ALA A 35 10.64 -2.92 -6.89
C ALA A 35 10.27 -2.40 -5.50
N MET A 36 9.02 -2.62 -5.05
CA MET A 36 8.56 -2.29 -3.70
C MET A 36 9.31 -3.10 -2.63
N ALA A 37 9.47 -4.41 -2.83
CA ALA A 37 10.22 -5.26 -1.92
C ALA A 37 11.68 -4.82 -1.78
N LEU A 38 12.34 -4.50 -2.90
CA LEU A 38 13.70 -3.96 -2.91
C LEU A 38 13.80 -2.61 -2.19
N LEU A 39 12.79 -1.74 -2.32
CA LEU A 39 12.75 -0.48 -1.58
C LEU A 39 12.60 -0.69 -0.06
N ALA A 40 11.80 -1.67 0.35
CA ALA A 40 11.66 -2.02 1.77
C ALA A 40 12.99 -2.53 2.35
N LEU A 41 13.68 -3.43 1.64
CA LEU A 41 15.00 -3.93 2.04
C LEU A 41 16.04 -2.80 2.13
N ARG A 42 16.11 -1.91 1.12
CA ARG A 42 17.03 -0.76 1.16
C ARG A 42 16.78 0.19 2.34
N ASN A 43 15.53 0.35 2.77
CA ASN A 43 15.23 1.14 3.97
C ASN A 43 15.78 0.47 5.23
N LEU A 44 15.67 -0.84 5.34
CA LEU A 44 16.24 -1.60 6.45
C LEU A 44 17.77 -1.50 6.47
N ASP A 45 18.41 -1.77 5.33
CA ASP A 45 19.87 -1.72 5.20
C ASP A 45 20.41 -0.33 5.58
N SER A 46 19.84 0.74 4.99
CA SER A 46 20.24 2.11 5.30
C SER A 46 20.04 2.46 6.78
N TYR A 47 18.97 1.97 7.41
CA TYR A 47 18.74 2.25 8.82
C TYR A 47 19.78 1.53 9.72
N LEU A 48 20.11 0.29 9.41
CA LEU A 48 21.11 -0.47 10.18
C LEU A 48 22.51 0.11 10.04
N GLU A 49 22.85 0.66 8.87
CA GLU A 49 24.16 1.26 8.61
C GLU A 49 24.30 2.69 9.13
N THR A 50 23.30 3.54 8.90
CA THR A 50 23.41 5.00 9.11
C THR A 50 22.37 5.57 10.06
N GLY A 51 21.41 4.77 10.52
CA GLY A 51 20.29 5.24 11.35
C GLY A 51 19.24 6.06 10.59
N THR A 52 19.33 6.14 9.25
CA THR A 52 18.41 6.93 8.41
C THR A 52 17.67 6.04 7.41
N LEU A 53 16.41 6.38 7.11
CA LEU A 53 15.61 5.70 6.10
C LEU A 53 15.79 6.37 4.72
N VAL A 54 15.73 5.57 3.65
CA VAL A 54 15.73 6.08 2.26
C VAL A 54 14.45 6.85 1.96
N THR A 55 13.31 6.35 2.44
CA THR A 55 11.98 6.96 2.24
C THR A 55 11.20 6.96 3.57
N PRO A 56 11.54 7.86 4.52
CA PRO A 56 10.82 7.95 5.78
C PRO A 56 9.38 8.42 5.58
N VAL A 57 8.47 7.96 6.44
CA VAL A 57 7.11 8.52 6.49
C VAL A 57 7.17 9.94 7.03
N LEU A 58 6.40 10.86 6.45
CA LEU A 58 6.30 12.21 6.98
C LEU A 58 5.63 12.16 8.36
N PRO A 59 6.20 12.82 9.39
CA PRO A 59 5.52 12.91 10.67
C PRO A 59 4.18 13.65 10.50
N PRO A 60 3.13 13.26 11.23
CA PRO A 60 1.85 13.94 11.16
C PRO A 60 2.04 15.43 11.45
N ARG A 61 1.47 16.28 10.58
CA ARG A 61 1.48 17.73 10.80
C ARG A 61 0.85 18.02 12.17
N ARG A 62 1.65 18.50 13.13
CA ARG A 62 1.13 19.01 14.41
C ARG A 62 0.12 20.11 14.07
N ARG A 63 -1.17 19.88 14.33
CA ARG A 63 -2.17 20.96 14.30
C ARG A 63 -1.71 22.00 15.33
N ARG A 64 -1.43 23.23 14.87
CA ARG A 64 -1.29 24.38 15.78
C ARG A 64 -2.63 24.49 16.51
N ARG A 65 -2.59 24.37 17.84
CA ARG A 65 -3.72 24.71 18.70
C ARG A 65 -4.03 26.19 18.57
#